data_AF-A0A327RP06-F1
#
_entry.id   AF-A0A327RP06-F1
#
_cell.length_a   1.000
_cell.length_b   1.000
_cell.length_c   1.000
_cell.angle_alpha   90.00
_cell.angle_beta   90.00
_cell.angle_gamma   90.00
#
_symmetry.space_group_name_H-M   'P 1'
#
loop_
_entity.id
_entity.type
_entity.pdbx_description
1 polymer ?
#
loop_
_entity_poly.entity_id
_entity_poly.type
_entity_poly.pdbx_seq_one_letter_code
_entity_poly.pdbx_strand_id
1 'polypeptide(L)'
;MKRKLIALILLFGCSSSIFGQAISKNELNTVLKETLAKSRNFVSDATNSWYYDNSENDYDRKDTITLKTARSFKRDYCNIINWTFYEWNHFRLEVADYCNEPPTKLASKNEDYFELLIDETDDKTILLLKNINGVQDQFEIVESLKNTPIDNGNDQFNYTIKLRRIK
;
A
#
# COMPACT_ATOMS: atom_id res chain seq x y z
N MET A 1 29.34 -43.54 39.02
CA MET A 1 29.70 -42.26 38.36
C MET A 1 28.74 -42.00 37.21
N LYS A 2 28.01 -40.89 37.27
CA LYS A 2 26.99 -40.50 36.28
C LYS A 2 27.68 -39.82 35.10
N ARG A 3 27.43 -40.26 33.87
CA ARG A 3 27.68 -39.46 32.66
C ARG A 3 26.38 -39.41 31.87
N LYS A 4 25.69 -38.28 31.99
CA LYS A 4 24.63 -37.88 31.06
C LYS A 4 25.32 -37.33 29.82
N LEU A 5 25.02 -37.89 28.65
CA LEU A 5 25.32 -37.25 27.37
C LEU A 5 23.98 -36.83 26.78
N ILE A 6 23.68 -35.53 26.88
CA ILE A 6 22.54 -34.90 26.20
C ILE A 6 23.13 -34.30 24.92
N ALA A 7 22.75 -34.83 23.77
CA ALA A 7 23.01 -34.19 22.48
C ALA A 7 21.70 -33.52 22.02
N LEU A 8 21.63 -32.21 22.23
CA LEU A 8 20.57 -31.34 21.74
C LEU A 8 20.98 -30.88 20.33
N ILE A 9 20.40 -31.45 19.28
CA ILE A 9 20.58 -30.95 17.91
C ILE A 9 19.41 -30.01 17.61
N LEU A 10 19.65 -28.72 17.83
CA LEU A 10 18.82 -27.62 17.34
C LEU A 10 19.04 -27.48 15.83
N LEU A 11 18.16 -28.09 15.03
CA LEU A 11 18.05 -27.76 13.61
C LEU A 11 17.24 -26.46 13.47
N PHE A 12 17.97 -25.35 13.57
CA PHE A 12 17.54 -24.05 13.07
C PHE A 12 17.43 -24.13 11.54
N GLY A 13 16.27 -24.54 11.05
CA GLY A 13 15.87 -24.42 9.64
C GLY A 13 15.15 -23.11 9.39
N CYS A 14 15.81 -21.97 9.61
CA CYS A 14 15.33 -20.67 9.13
C CYS A 14 15.67 -20.56 7.63
N SER A 15 14.74 -21.02 6.80
CA SER A 15 14.73 -20.77 5.35
C SER A 15 13.25 -20.78 4.96
N SER A 16 12.58 -19.64 4.77
CA SER A 16 12.90 -18.63 3.76
C SER A 16 12.10 -17.36 4.05
N SER A 17 12.78 -16.29 4.46
CA SER A 17 12.26 -14.95 4.20
C SER A 17 12.53 -14.71 2.72
N ILE A 18 11.51 -14.89 1.88
CA ILE A 18 11.53 -14.35 0.52
C ILE A 18 11.67 -12.84 0.72
N PHE A 19 12.89 -12.31 0.60
CA PHE A 19 13.11 -10.89 0.49
C PHE A 19 12.26 -10.43 -0.69
N GLY A 20 11.27 -9.57 -0.42
CA GLY A 20 10.41 -8.98 -1.44
C GLY A 20 11.29 -8.32 -2.49
N GLN A 21 11.11 -8.71 -3.75
CA GLN A 21 11.81 -8.08 -4.86
C GLN A 21 11.33 -6.63 -4.97
N ALA A 22 12.27 -5.70 -5.12
CA ALA A 22 11.95 -4.31 -5.46
C ALA A 22 11.18 -4.32 -6.80
N ILE A 23 9.97 -3.75 -6.79
CA ILE A 23 9.15 -3.65 -8.00
C ILE A 23 9.76 -2.61 -8.93
N SER A 24 9.92 -2.95 -10.21
CA SER A 24 10.40 -1.98 -11.21
C SER A 24 9.38 -0.88 -11.47
N LYS A 25 9.83 0.27 -11.99
CA LYS A 25 8.93 1.35 -12.42
C LYS A 25 7.85 0.87 -13.39
N ASN A 26 8.21 0.02 -14.35
CA ASN A 26 7.28 -0.49 -15.36
C ASN A 26 6.22 -1.41 -14.76
N GLU A 27 6.63 -2.27 -13.82
CA GLU A 27 5.71 -3.17 -13.13
C GLU A 27 4.74 -2.37 -12.25
N LEU A 28 5.22 -1.37 -11.51
CA LEU A 28 4.35 -0.50 -10.71
C LEU A 28 3.35 0.26 -11.57
N ASN A 29 3.79 0.83 -12.69
CA ASN A 29 2.92 1.47 -13.67
C ASN A 29 1.82 0.53 -14.15
N THR A 30 2.18 -0.73 -14.40
CA THR A 30 1.23 -1.76 -14.83
C THR A 30 0.19 -2.02 -13.74
N VAL A 31 0.61 -2.18 -12.48
CA VAL A 31 -0.30 -2.39 -11.35
C VAL A 31 -1.27 -1.22 -11.15
N LEU A 32 -0.77 0.02 -11.18
CA LEU A 32 -1.60 1.22 -11.02
C LEU A 32 -2.64 1.34 -12.15
N LYS A 33 -2.22 1.12 -13.39
CA LYS A 33 -3.12 1.14 -14.56
C LYS A 33 -4.13 0.01 -14.52
N GLU A 34 -3.70 -1.20 -14.20
CA GLU A 34 -4.54 -2.40 -14.15
C GLU A 34 -5.64 -2.26 -13.08
N THR A 35 -5.28 -1.83 -11.87
CA THR A 35 -6.24 -1.67 -10.77
C THR A 35 -7.27 -0.57 -11.04
N LEU A 36 -6.87 0.53 -11.68
CA LEU A 36 -7.81 1.56 -12.13
C LEU A 36 -8.71 1.07 -13.26
N ALA A 37 -8.14 0.43 -14.30
CA ALA A 37 -8.89 -0.10 -15.44
C ALA A 37 -9.94 -1.13 -14.99
N LYS A 38 -9.56 -2.05 -14.09
CA LYS A 38 -10.49 -3.01 -13.51
C LYS A 38 -11.65 -2.31 -12.81
N SER A 39 -11.40 -1.25 -12.04
CA SER A 39 -12.46 -0.49 -11.38
C SER A 39 -13.45 0.09 -12.39
N ARG A 40 -12.93 0.61 -13.51
CA ARG A 40 -13.71 1.21 -14.59
C ARG A 40 -14.48 0.19 -15.44
N ASN A 41 -14.02 -1.05 -15.50
CA ASN A 41 -14.76 -2.13 -16.14
C ASN A 41 -16.06 -2.49 -15.39
N PHE A 42 -16.16 -2.18 -14.09
CA PHE A 42 -17.39 -2.35 -13.31
C PHE A 42 -18.31 -1.14 -13.39
N VAL A 43 -17.74 0.06 -13.25
CA VAL A 43 -18.47 1.32 -13.25
C VAL A 43 -17.67 2.35 -14.02
N SER A 44 -18.25 2.94 -15.07
CA SER A 44 -17.59 4.00 -15.84
C SER A 44 -17.10 5.11 -14.91
N ASP A 45 -15.91 5.64 -15.19
CA ASP A 45 -15.29 6.73 -14.43
C ASP A 45 -15.02 6.42 -12.95
N ALA A 46 -15.13 5.16 -12.54
CA ALA A 46 -14.77 4.75 -11.19
C ALA A 46 -13.31 5.06 -10.87
N THR A 47 -13.09 5.46 -9.62
CA THR A 47 -11.77 5.60 -9.03
C THR A 47 -11.29 4.25 -8.47
N ASN A 48 -10.00 4.20 -8.15
CA ASN A 48 -9.42 3.11 -7.39
C ASN A 48 -8.68 3.62 -6.15
N SER A 49 -9.08 3.15 -4.97
CA SER A 49 -8.46 3.57 -3.72
C SER A 49 -7.51 2.53 -3.18
N TRP A 50 -6.34 3.00 -2.74
CA TRP A 50 -5.40 2.24 -1.94
C TRP A 50 -5.49 2.73 -0.49
N TYR A 51 -5.56 1.79 0.45
CA TYR A 51 -5.97 2.04 1.83
C TYR A 51 -4.80 1.85 2.79
N TYR A 52 -4.59 2.84 3.65
CA TYR A 52 -3.74 2.75 4.83
C TYR A 52 -4.61 2.73 6.10
N ASP A 53 -4.29 1.83 7.03
CA ASP A 53 -4.88 1.79 8.36
C ASP A 53 -4.29 2.90 9.23
N ASN A 54 -5.09 3.91 9.52
CA ASN A 54 -4.71 5.08 10.31
C ASN A 54 -5.33 5.07 11.71
N SER A 55 -5.59 3.88 12.28
CA SER A 55 -6.14 3.74 13.63
C SER A 55 -5.28 4.42 14.71
N GLU A 56 -3.96 4.47 14.48
CA GLU A 56 -2.98 5.12 15.39
C GLU A 56 -2.69 6.59 15.03
N ASN A 57 -3.42 7.17 14.08
CA ASN A 57 -3.22 8.53 13.56
C ASN A 57 -1.73 8.84 13.29
N ASP A 58 -1.06 7.93 12.59
CA ASP A 58 0.39 7.91 12.45
C ASP A 58 0.89 8.02 11.00
N TYR A 59 -0.01 8.20 10.04
CA TYR A 59 0.32 8.27 8.61
C TYR A 59 1.53 9.18 8.31
N ASP A 60 1.53 10.42 8.82
CA ASP A 60 2.58 11.41 8.53
C ASP A 60 3.92 11.13 9.24
N ARG A 61 3.89 10.42 10.37
CA ARG A 61 5.07 10.20 11.23
C ARG A 61 5.72 8.82 11.05
N LYS A 62 4.97 7.86 10.50
CA LYS A 62 5.43 6.48 10.37
C LYS A 62 6.50 6.38 9.28
N ASP A 63 7.60 5.72 9.62
CA ASP A 63 8.70 5.51 8.69
C ASP A 63 8.32 4.55 7.54
N THR A 64 7.33 3.69 7.74
CA THR A 64 6.87 2.75 6.72
C THR A 64 5.36 2.58 6.75
N ILE A 65 4.72 2.81 5.61
CA ILE A 65 3.28 2.63 5.43
C ILE A 65 3.01 1.42 4.53
N THR A 66 1.87 0.77 4.75
CA THR A 66 1.41 -0.35 3.93
C THR A 66 0.05 0.01 3.35
N LEU A 67 0.00 0.12 2.03
CA LEU A 67 -1.21 0.43 1.27
C LEU A 67 -1.78 -0.85 0.65
N LYS A 68 -3.09 -1.04 0.75
CA LYS A 68 -3.80 -2.22 0.21
C LYS A 68 -4.90 -1.80 -0.75
N THR A 69 -5.13 -2.55 -1.81
CA THR A 69 -6.25 -2.31 -2.76
C THR A 69 -7.48 -3.17 -2.52
N ALA A 70 -7.37 -4.18 -1.64
CA ALA A 70 -8.40 -5.18 -1.40
C ALA A 70 -9.76 -4.55 -1.06
N ARG A 71 -10.73 -4.74 -1.96
CA ARG A 71 -12.12 -4.30 -1.78
C ARG A 71 -12.98 -5.34 -1.05
N SER A 72 -12.58 -6.61 -1.13
CA SER A 72 -13.33 -7.76 -0.59
C SER A 72 -13.02 -8.09 0.88
N PHE A 73 -12.04 -7.42 1.49
CA PHE A 73 -11.68 -7.70 2.89
C PHE A 73 -12.56 -6.89 3.84
N LYS A 74 -13.19 -7.56 4.81
CA LYS A 74 -13.74 -6.90 6.00
C LYS A 74 -12.59 -6.20 6.68
N ARG A 75 -12.55 -4.87 6.63
CA ARG A 75 -11.49 -4.11 7.30
C ARG A 75 -11.72 -4.19 8.80
N ASP A 76 -10.68 -4.59 9.53
CA ASP A 76 -10.69 -4.59 11.00
C ASP A 76 -10.42 -3.19 11.57
N TYR A 77 -10.24 -2.19 10.70
CA TYR A 77 -9.96 -0.80 11.02
C TYR A 77 -10.98 0.13 10.34
N CYS A 78 -11.24 1.26 10.99
CA CYS A 78 -12.26 2.23 10.59
C CYS A 78 -11.72 3.65 10.34
N ASN A 79 -10.55 4.00 10.89
CA ASN A 79 -9.81 5.22 10.54
C ASN A 79 -8.88 4.93 9.35
N ILE A 80 -9.08 5.63 8.24
CA ILE A 80 -8.47 5.27 6.96
C ILE A 80 -7.88 6.51 6.28
N ILE A 81 -6.66 6.35 5.75
CA ILE A 81 -6.12 7.23 4.71
C ILE A 81 -6.28 6.53 3.36
N ASN A 82 -6.93 7.18 2.41
CA ASN A 82 -7.12 6.69 1.06
C ASN A 82 -6.20 7.45 0.09
N TRP A 83 -5.49 6.71 -0.75
CA TRP A 83 -4.94 7.23 -2.00
C TRP A 83 -5.92 6.87 -3.11
N THR A 84 -6.79 7.80 -3.46
CA THR A 84 -7.88 7.56 -4.42
C THR A 84 -7.49 8.04 -5.80
N PHE A 85 -7.06 7.09 -6.63
CA PHE A 85 -6.63 7.31 -8.01
C PHE A 85 -7.82 7.58 -8.93
N TYR A 86 -7.82 8.75 -9.57
CA TYR A 86 -8.74 9.13 -10.64
C TYR A 86 -8.06 9.15 -12.01
N GLU A 87 -6.72 9.13 -12.04
CA GLU A 87 -5.91 8.70 -13.17
C GLU A 87 -4.83 7.75 -12.66
N TRP A 88 -4.10 7.06 -13.53
CA TRP A 88 -3.14 6.04 -13.10
C TRP A 88 -1.99 6.62 -12.25
N ASN A 89 -1.64 7.90 -12.46
CA ASN A 89 -0.65 8.64 -11.69
C ASN A 89 -1.23 9.84 -10.93
N HIS A 90 -2.54 10.08 -10.97
CA HIS A 90 -3.16 11.17 -10.21
C HIS A 90 -4.13 10.62 -9.19
N PHE A 91 -3.96 11.04 -7.94
CA PHE A 91 -4.81 10.62 -6.85
C PHE A 91 -5.14 11.76 -5.90
N ARG A 92 -6.17 11.54 -5.09
CA ARG A 92 -6.55 12.40 -3.99
C ARG A 92 -6.25 11.69 -2.68
N LEU A 93 -5.58 12.38 -1.76
CA LEU A 93 -5.37 11.92 -0.40
C LEU A 93 -6.64 12.22 0.41
N GLU A 94 -7.22 11.21 1.05
CA GLU A 94 -8.49 11.40 1.76
C GLU A 94 -8.45 10.76 3.15
N VAL A 95 -8.87 11.51 4.15
CA VAL A 95 -9.04 11.03 5.52
C VAL A 95 -10.50 10.68 5.74
N ALA A 96 -10.77 9.45 6.17
CA ALA A 96 -12.11 8.98 6.49
C ALA A 96 -12.15 8.30 7.86
N ASP A 97 -13.20 8.60 8.63
CA ASP A 97 -13.53 7.98 9.90
C ASP A 97 -14.87 7.25 9.74
N TYR A 98 -14.80 5.93 9.70
CA TYR A 98 -15.94 5.04 9.68
C TYR A 98 -16.23 4.42 11.07
N CYS A 99 -15.54 4.86 12.11
CA CYS A 99 -15.71 4.36 13.47
C CYS A 99 -16.97 4.93 14.11
N ASN A 100 -17.29 6.18 13.78
CA ASN A 100 -18.45 6.89 14.29
C ASN A 100 -19.58 6.92 13.25
N GLU A 101 -20.83 6.91 13.74
CA GLU A 101 -22.02 7.03 12.89
C GLU A 101 -22.67 8.42 13.06
N PRO A 102 -22.92 9.19 11.98
CA PRO A 102 -22.65 8.84 10.59
C PRO A 102 -21.13 8.84 10.27
N PRO A 103 -20.67 7.96 9.35
CA PRO A 103 -19.29 8.00 8.88
C PRO A 103 -18.94 9.38 8.34
N THR A 104 -17.74 9.85 8.65
CA THR A 104 -17.26 11.16 8.22
C THR A 104 -16.07 11.03 7.30
N LYS A 105 -15.95 11.99 6.39
CA LYS A 105 -14.81 12.12 5.48
C LYS A 105 -14.45 13.58 5.39
N LEU A 106 -13.17 13.88 5.54
CA LEU A 106 -12.71 15.26 5.37
C LEU A 106 -12.87 15.67 3.92
N ALA A 107 -13.44 16.85 3.72
CA ALA A 107 -13.54 17.45 2.40
C ALA A 107 -12.12 17.76 1.89
N SER A 108 -11.80 17.25 0.71
CA SER A 108 -10.49 17.48 0.12
C SER A 108 -10.30 18.92 -0.31
N LYS A 109 -9.09 19.41 -0.09
CA LYS A 109 -8.59 20.72 -0.51
C LYS A 109 -7.65 20.57 -1.70
N ASN A 110 -7.18 21.68 -2.25
CA ASN A 110 -6.30 21.66 -3.43
C ASN A 110 -4.96 20.97 -3.13
N GLU A 111 -4.46 21.10 -1.89
CA GLU A 111 -3.25 20.40 -1.43
C GLU A 111 -3.39 18.88 -1.33
N ASP A 112 -4.62 18.34 -1.35
CA ASP A 112 -4.86 16.90 -1.25
C ASP A 112 -4.80 16.19 -2.61
N TYR A 113 -4.62 16.93 -3.71
CA TYR A 113 -4.51 16.37 -5.06
C TYR A 113 -3.04 16.19 -5.43
N PHE A 114 -2.65 14.93 -5.67
CA PHE A 114 -1.28 14.54 -5.92
C PHE A 114 -1.10 13.94 -7.32
N GLU A 115 0.02 14.29 -7.94
CA GLU A 115 0.67 13.56 -9.01
C GLU A 115 1.74 12.63 -8.40
N LEU A 116 1.68 11.35 -8.75
CA LEU A 116 2.65 10.33 -8.40
C LEU A 116 3.74 10.29 -9.48
N LEU A 117 4.93 10.76 -9.16
CA LEU A 117 6.10 10.60 -10.02
C LEU A 117 6.87 9.36 -9.58
N ILE A 118 7.30 8.56 -10.55
CA ILE A 118 8.06 7.33 -10.30
C ILE A 118 9.44 7.52 -10.89
N ASP A 119 10.45 7.53 -10.02
CA ASP A 119 11.85 7.58 -10.37
C ASP A 119 12.51 6.21 -10.08
N GLU A 120 13.53 5.89 -10.84
CA GLU A 120 14.26 4.64 -10.73
C GLU A 120 15.74 4.98 -10.69
N THR A 121 16.37 4.75 -9.53
CA THR A 121 17.77 5.05 -9.29
C THR A 121 18.44 3.81 -8.72
N ASP A 122 19.54 3.40 -9.34
CA ASP A 122 20.23 2.14 -9.06
C ASP A 122 19.26 0.93 -9.19
N ASP A 123 18.92 0.31 -8.06
CA ASP A 123 18.01 -0.84 -7.90
C ASP A 123 16.76 -0.48 -7.07
N LYS A 124 16.45 0.81 -6.96
CA LYS A 124 15.34 1.31 -6.14
C LYS A 124 14.33 2.05 -6.98
N THR A 125 13.06 1.76 -6.71
CA THR A 125 11.95 2.54 -7.21
C THR A 125 11.50 3.52 -6.14
N ILE A 126 11.58 4.80 -6.49
CA ILE A 126 11.22 5.93 -5.64
C ILE A 126 9.92 6.55 -6.14
N LEU A 127 9.01 6.78 -5.21
CA LEU A 127 7.76 7.51 -5.41
C LEU A 127 7.91 8.91 -4.87
N LEU A 128 7.62 9.91 -5.70
CA LEU A 128 7.52 11.30 -5.27
C LEU A 128 6.04 11.71 -5.33
N LEU A 129 5.53 12.19 -4.20
CA LEU A 129 4.19 12.76 -4.11
C LEU A 129 4.27 14.25 -4.34
N LYS A 130 3.79 14.72 -5.49
CA LYS A 130 3.79 16.14 -5.85
C LYS A 130 2.37 16.69 -5.85
N ASN A 131 2.14 17.79 -5.16
CA ASN A 131 0.89 18.55 -5.24
C ASN A 131 1.16 19.99 -5.70
N ILE A 132 0.18 20.88 -5.53
CA ILE A 132 0.30 22.32 -5.84
C ILE A 132 1.45 23.03 -5.11
N ASN A 133 1.89 22.50 -3.97
CA ASN A 133 2.97 23.06 -3.15
C ASN A 133 4.34 22.42 -3.46
N GLY A 134 4.44 21.60 -4.52
CA GLY A 134 5.65 20.88 -4.89
C GLY A 134 5.70 19.45 -4.35
N VAL A 135 6.89 18.86 -4.27
CA VAL A 135 7.08 17.51 -3.71
C VAL A 135 6.87 17.57 -2.20
N GLN A 136 5.83 16.91 -1.71
CA GLN A 136 5.50 16.86 -0.29
C GLN A 136 6.12 15.65 0.40
N ASP A 137 6.30 14.56 -0.34
CA ASP A 137 6.73 13.29 0.22
C ASP A 137 7.49 12.45 -0.78
N GLN A 138 8.36 11.60 -0.23
CA GLN A 138 9.18 10.66 -0.99
C GLN A 138 9.15 9.30 -0.33
N PHE A 139 8.98 8.25 -1.11
CA PHE A 139 8.97 6.88 -0.61
C PHE A 139 9.82 5.96 -1.47
N GLU A 140 10.59 5.09 -0.82
CA GLU A 140 11.16 3.91 -1.43
C GLU A 140 10.15 2.76 -1.36
N ILE A 141 9.95 2.06 -2.48
CA ILE A 141 9.12 0.85 -2.47
C ILE A 141 9.95 -0.30 -1.91
N VAL A 142 9.54 -0.79 -0.74
CA VAL A 142 10.23 -1.89 -0.05
C VAL A 142 9.69 -3.24 -0.49
N GLU A 143 8.40 -3.31 -0.78
CA GLU A 143 7.72 -4.56 -1.09
C GLU A 143 6.47 -4.27 -1.92
N SER A 144 6.24 -5.09 -2.94
CA SER A 144 4.98 -5.15 -3.66
C SER A 144 4.55 -6.60 -3.76
N LEU A 145 3.31 -6.89 -3.38
CA LEU A 145 2.74 -8.21 -3.41
C LEU A 145 1.39 -8.16 -4.09
N LYS A 146 1.22 -9.01 -5.11
CA LYS A 146 -0.11 -9.48 -5.49
C LYS A 146 -0.55 -10.48 -4.43
N ASN A 147 -1.50 -10.11 -3.58
CA ASN A 147 -1.95 -10.98 -2.50
C ASN A 147 -2.72 -12.17 -3.10
N THR A 148 -2.54 -13.33 -2.48
CA THR A 148 -3.34 -14.52 -2.78
C THR A 148 -4.81 -14.22 -2.42
N PRO A 149 -5.75 -14.60 -3.30
CA PRO A 149 -7.16 -14.70 -2.96
C PRO A 149 -7.42 -15.30 -1.58
N ILE A 150 -8.30 -14.68 -0.79
CA ILE A 150 -8.75 -15.28 0.48
C ILE A 150 -9.94 -16.21 0.23
N ASP A 151 -10.77 -15.92 -0.78
CA ASP A 151 -11.93 -16.72 -1.18
C ASP A 151 -11.90 -17.00 -2.69
N ASN A 152 -12.52 -18.11 -3.14
CA ASN A 152 -12.62 -18.51 -4.55
C ASN A 152 -13.48 -17.56 -5.42
N GLY A 153 -13.77 -16.35 -4.93
CA GLY A 153 -14.69 -15.38 -5.52
C GLY A 153 -14.04 -14.01 -5.69
N ASN A 154 -13.53 -13.77 -6.90
CA ASN A 154 -13.30 -12.45 -7.50
C ASN A 154 -12.21 -11.55 -6.88
N ASP A 155 -10.96 -12.01 -6.95
CA ASP A 155 -9.74 -11.33 -6.44
C ASP A 155 -9.19 -10.25 -7.35
N GLN A 156 -10.07 -9.39 -7.82
CA GLN A 156 -9.71 -8.47 -8.89
C GLN A 156 -8.82 -7.32 -8.40
N PHE A 157 -8.76 -7.07 -7.08
CA PHE A 157 -8.09 -5.91 -6.48
C PHE A 157 -7.22 -6.28 -5.27
N ASN A 158 -6.39 -7.31 -5.36
CA ASN A 158 -5.58 -7.77 -4.24
C ASN A 158 -4.10 -7.44 -4.44
N TYR A 159 -3.75 -6.17 -4.29
CA TYR A 159 -2.36 -5.70 -4.22
C TYR A 159 -2.08 -5.05 -2.87
N THR A 160 -0.90 -5.33 -2.33
CA THR A 160 -0.31 -4.65 -1.18
C THR A 160 1.00 -4.02 -1.63
N ILE A 161 1.23 -2.76 -1.28
CA ILE A 161 2.52 -2.10 -1.43
C ILE A 161 2.98 -1.57 -0.08
N LYS A 162 4.26 -1.78 0.21
CA LYS A 162 4.93 -1.28 1.41
C LYS A 162 5.92 -0.20 1.01
N LEU A 163 5.77 0.96 1.61
CA LEU A 163 6.49 2.17 1.26
C LEU A 163 7.28 2.67 2.47
N ARG A 164 8.60 2.81 2.33
CA ARG A 164 9.44 3.44 3.34
C ARG A 164 9.61 4.91 3.01
N ARG A 165 9.27 5.79 3.93
CA ARG A 165 9.43 7.24 3.79
C ARG A 165 10.91 7.61 3.73
N ILE A 166 11.26 8.52 2.83
CA ILE A 166 12.60 9.10 2.69
C ILE A 166 12.53 10.52 3.28
N LYS A 167 13.40 10.82 4.24
CA LYS A 167 13.48 12.11 4.95
C LYS A 167 14.60 12.96 4.39
#